data_AF-A0A1T5I6G5-F1
#
_entry.id   AF-A0A1T5I6G5-F1
#
_cell.length_a   1.000
_cell.length_b   1.000
_cell.length_c   1.000
_cell.angle_alpha   90.00
_cell.angle_beta   90.00
_cell.angle_gamma   90.00
#
_symmetry.space_group_name_H-M   'P 1'
#
loop_
_entity.id
_entity.type
_entity.pdbx_description
1 polymer ?
#
loop_
_entity_poly.entity_id
_entity_poly.type
_entity_poly.pdbx_seq_one_letter_code
_entity_poly.pdbx_strand_id
1 'polypeptide(L)'
;MNTRYYIFLSLLLFIFSSCSRTPEQVISRKWGINVNKIEHRVDSFKDQWSPNGDGECEVKMHIVLSDKDLEQLVNQGAQPLPITEEPNLVDYLERLSGIKGATNGVYYFKPEGSQAPLEHTFLIYDKDSQTLFYHLSLM
;
A
#
# COMPACT_ATOMS: atom_id res chain seq x y z
N MET A 1 -34.16 29.97 -17.64
CA MET A 1 -33.94 28.55 -17.99
C MET A 1 -32.57 28.00 -17.54
N ASN A 2 -31.92 28.56 -16.51
CA ASN A 2 -30.50 28.26 -16.25
C ASN A 2 -30.20 27.50 -14.94
N THR A 3 -31.10 27.49 -13.96
CA THR A 3 -30.82 26.92 -12.63
C THR A 3 -30.73 25.39 -12.63
N ARG A 4 -31.49 24.71 -13.53
CA ARG A 4 -31.47 23.24 -13.64
C ARG A 4 -30.16 22.69 -14.22
N TYR A 5 -29.51 23.46 -15.10
CA TYR A 5 -28.22 23.09 -15.69
C TYR A 5 -27.08 23.20 -14.67
N TYR A 6 -27.08 24.22 -13.82
CA TYR A 6 -26.07 24.37 -12.76
C TYR A 6 -26.18 23.25 -11.71
N ILE A 7 -27.40 22.84 -11.34
CA ILE A 7 -27.62 21.72 -10.42
C ILE A 7 -27.07 20.42 -11.02
N PHE A 8 -27.36 20.15 -12.30
CA PHE A 8 -26.87 18.94 -12.98
C PHE A 8 -25.35 18.93 -13.13
N LEU A 9 -24.74 20.07 -13.48
CA LEU A 9 -23.28 20.21 -13.58
C LEU A 9 -22.59 20.11 -12.21
N SER A 10 -23.19 20.67 -11.15
CA SER A 10 -22.68 20.49 -9.77
C SER A 10 -22.79 19.05 -9.29
N LEU A 11 -23.86 18.34 -9.66
CA LEU A 11 -24.02 16.92 -9.32
C LEU A 11 -22.96 16.08 -10.02
N LEU A 12 -22.69 16.37 -11.29
CA LEU A 12 -21.67 15.69 -12.08
C LEU A 12 -20.27 15.90 -11.47
N LEU A 13 -19.93 17.14 -11.10
CA LEU A 13 -18.65 17.48 -10.45
C LEU A 13 -18.49 16.81 -9.07
N PHE A 14 -19.57 16.67 -8.29
CA PHE A 14 -19.54 15.95 -7.01
C PHE A 14 -19.29 14.45 -7.16
N ILE A 15 -19.84 13.84 -8.22
CA ILE A 15 -19.65 12.41 -8.51
C ILE A 15 -18.19 12.13 -8.90
N PHE A 16 -17.56 13.00 -9.70
CA PHE A 16 -16.15 12.84 -10.07
C PHE A 16 -15.19 13.10 -8.92
N SER A 17 -15.57 13.91 -7.93
CA SER A 17 -14.73 14.24 -6.77
C SER A 17 -14.66 13.11 -5.73
N SER A 18 -15.54 12.11 -5.79
CA SER A 18 -15.69 11.10 -4.73
C SER A 18 -14.99 9.77 -5.02
N CYS A 19 -14.15 9.68 -6.06
CA CYS A 19 -13.49 8.45 -6.48
C CYS A 19 -11.98 8.39 -6.15
N SER A 20 -11.51 9.19 -5.19
CA SER A 20 -10.14 9.09 -4.70
C SER A 20 -10.02 7.91 -3.72
N ARG A 21 -9.10 6.97 -3.98
CA ARG A 21 -8.77 5.91 -3.02
C ARG A 21 -8.09 6.51 -1.81
N THR A 22 -8.36 5.94 -0.64
CA THR A 22 -7.65 6.28 0.62
C THR A 22 -6.63 5.19 0.95
N PRO A 23 -5.56 5.49 1.71
CA PRO A 23 -4.57 4.49 2.10
C PRO A 23 -5.20 3.32 2.87
N GLU A 24 -6.18 3.58 3.73
CA GLU A 24 -6.92 2.55 4.47
C GLU A 24 -7.69 1.64 3.51
N GLN A 25 -8.32 2.19 2.49
CA GLN A 25 -9.01 1.40 1.46
C GLN A 25 -8.04 0.56 0.63
N VAL A 26 -6.86 1.09 0.29
CA VAL A 26 -5.84 0.36 -0.45
C VAL A 26 -5.40 -0.86 0.36
N ILE A 27 -4.99 -0.65 1.61
CA ILE A 27 -4.54 -1.74 2.49
C ILE A 27 -5.67 -2.73 2.77
N SER A 28 -6.87 -2.24 3.08
CA SER A 28 -8.01 -3.12 3.40
C SER A 28 -8.43 -3.97 2.21
N ARG A 29 -8.44 -3.42 0.99
CA ARG A 29 -8.84 -4.18 -0.21
C ARG A 29 -7.77 -5.16 -0.66
N LYS A 30 -6.50 -4.76 -0.62
CA LYS A 30 -5.39 -5.59 -1.11
C LYS A 30 -5.03 -6.70 -0.12
N TRP A 31 -5.00 -6.37 1.17
CA TRP A 31 -4.48 -7.24 2.22
C TRP A 31 -5.55 -7.77 3.17
N GLY A 32 -6.80 -7.29 3.05
CA GLY A 32 -7.92 -7.71 3.88
C GLY A 32 -7.86 -7.21 5.33
N ILE A 33 -6.91 -6.33 5.68
CA ILE A 33 -6.74 -5.78 7.03
C ILE A 33 -7.81 -4.71 7.26
N ASN A 34 -8.58 -4.80 8.35
CA ASN A 34 -9.61 -3.79 8.62
C ASN A 34 -9.02 -2.56 9.32
N VAL A 35 -8.31 -1.72 8.56
CA VAL A 35 -7.56 -0.56 9.07
C VAL A 35 -8.46 0.41 9.86
N ASN A 36 -9.71 0.60 9.44
CA ASN A 36 -10.67 1.51 10.10
C ASN A 36 -11.05 1.11 11.53
N LYS A 37 -10.78 -0.13 11.94
CA LYS A 37 -11.05 -0.62 13.30
C LYS A 37 -9.81 -0.63 14.19
N ILE A 38 -8.65 -0.26 13.63
CA ILE A 38 -7.36 -0.27 14.30
C ILE A 38 -6.91 1.17 14.47
N GLU A 39 -6.35 1.51 15.63
CA GLU A 39 -5.71 2.80 15.82
C GLU A 39 -4.50 2.89 14.89
N HIS A 40 -4.47 3.92 14.04
CA HIS A 40 -3.44 4.10 13.05
C HIS A 40 -3.17 5.57 12.77
N ARG A 41 -1.99 5.86 12.23
CA ARG A 41 -1.58 7.16 11.73
C ARG A 41 -0.96 7.00 10.35
N VAL A 42 -1.49 7.68 9.35
CA VAL A 42 -0.89 7.74 8.02
C VAL A 42 0.23 8.76 8.02
N ASP A 43 1.43 8.33 7.63
CA ASP A 43 2.61 9.18 7.53
C ASP A 43 2.81 9.70 6.10
N SER A 44 2.65 8.82 5.10
CA SER A 44 2.67 9.21 3.69
C SER A 44 1.66 8.39 2.87
N PHE A 45 1.11 9.04 1.85
CA PHE A 45 0.28 8.40 0.83
C PHE A 45 0.53 9.05 -0.53
N LYS A 46 0.91 8.24 -1.51
CA LYS A 46 1.09 8.63 -2.90
C LYS A 46 0.28 7.67 -3.76
N ASP A 47 -0.60 8.19 -4.60
CA ASP A 47 -1.41 7.38 -5.51
C ASP A 47 -1.44 8.07 -6.88
N GLN A 48 -0.57 7.64 -7.79
CA GLN A 48 -0.37 8.27 -9.09
C GLN A 48 -0.61 7.25 -10.20
N TRP A 49 -1.64 7.47 -11.01
CA TRP A 49 -2.04 6.54 -12.06
C TRP A 49 -2.29 7.27 -13.37
N SER A 50 -1.75 6.69 -14.44
CA SER A 50 -1.95 7.09 -15.81
C SER A 50 -3.20 6.43 -16.39
N PRO A 51 -3.86 7.04 -17.40
CA PRO A 51 -5.08 6.48 -18.00
C PRO A 51 -4.91 5.10 -18.66
N ASN A 52 -3.68 4.72 -19.00
CA ASN A 52 -3.35 3.42 -19.58
C ASN A 52 -3.22 2.30 -18.54
N GLY A 53 -3.27 2.61 -17.24
CA GLY A 53 -3.16 1.64 -16.16
C GLY A 53 -1.79 1.59 -15.49
N ASP A 54 -0.78 2.27 -16.04
CA ASP A 54 0.53 2.40 -15.42
C ASP A 54 0.44 3.36 -14.23
N GLY A 55 1.26 3.13 -13.22
CA GLY A 55 1.26 3.98 -12.05
C GLY A 55 1.91 3.34 -10.85
N GLU A 56 1.89 4.11 -9.77
CA GLU A 56 2.44 3.72 -8.50
C GLU A 56 1.52 4.11 -7.35
N CYS A 57 1.51 3.27 -6.33
CA CYS A 57 0.82 3.50 -5.07
C CYS A 57 1.77 3.22 -3.92
N GLU A 58 1.99 4.21 -3.07
CA GLU A 58 2.79 4.11 -1.86
C GLU A 58 1.94 4.46 -0.65
N VAL A 59 2.00 3.62 0.38
CA VAL A 59 1.36 3.85 1.66
C VAL A 59 2.37 3.61 2.77
N LYS A 60 2.59 4.60 3.62
CA LYS A 60 3.34 4.45 4.88
C LYS A 60 2.45 4.84 6.04
N MET A 61 2.28 3.94 7.01
CA MET A 61 1.48 4.20 8.19
C MET A 61 2.06 3.52 9.43
N HIS A 62 1.78 4.11 10.59
CA HIS A 62 1.92 3.44 11.87
C HIS A 62 0.61 2.76 12.22
N ILE A 63 0.67 1.46 12.48
CA ILE A 63 -0.51 0.63 12.78
C ILE A 63 -0.10 -0.55 13.66
N VAL A 64 -0.95 -0.90 14.62
CA VAL A 64 -0.73 -2.08 15.48
C VAL A 64 -1.55 -3.25 14.93
N LEU A 65 -0.89 -4.12 14.16
CA LEU A 65 -1.54 -5.33 13.66
C LEU A 65 -1.65 -6.40 14.75
N SER A 66 -2.82 -7.03 14.83
CA SER A 66 -3.01 -8.20 15.70
C SER A 66 -2.31 -9.42 15.11
N ASP A 67 -2.07 -10.46 15.94
CA ASP A 67 -1.48 -11.70 15.43
C ASP A 67 -2.36 -12.37 14.35
N LYS A 68 -3.68 -12.16 14.41
CA LYS A 68 -4.61 -12.61 13.37
C LYS A 68 -4.41 -11.87 12.04
N ASP A 69 -4.13 -10.56 12.09
CA ASP A 69 -3.84 -9.79 10.87
C ASP A 69 -2.50 -10.21 10.25
N LEU A 70 -1.50 -10.54 11.10
CA LEU A 70 -0.22 -11.09 10.65
C LEU A 70 -0.40 -12.46 9.99
N GLU A 71 -1.17 -13.35 10.62
CA GLU A 71 -1.49 -14.66 10.03
C GLU A 71 -2.20 -14.50 8.68
N GLN A 72 -3.10 -13.52 8.56
CA GLN A 72 -3.77 -13.22 7.31
C GLN A 72 -2.81 -12.75 6.21
N LEU A 73 -1.83 -11.89 6.54
CA LEU A 73 -0.78 -11.50 5.60
C LEU A 73 0.05 -12.70 5.16
N VAL A 74 0.42 -13.59 6.08
CA VAL A 74 1.15 -14.83 5.77
C VAL A 74 0.34 -15.75 4.86
N ASN A 75 -0.97 -15.88 5.11
CA ASN A 75 -1.88 -16.65 4.24
C ASN A 75 -2.02 -16.07 2.83
N GLN A 76 -1.68 -14.79 2.65
CA GLN A 76 -1.62 -14.12 1.34
C GLN A 76 -0.22 -14.17 0.70
N GLY A 77 0.70 -14.91 1.30
CA GLY A 77 2.04 -15.15 0.79
C GLY A 77 3.12 -14.25 1.38
N ALA A 78 2.81 -13.45 2.41
CA ALA A 78 3.86 -12.75 3.15
C ALA A 78 4.73 -13.76 3.91
N GLN A 79 6.02 -13.45 4.03
CA GLN A 79 7.03 -14.24 4.69
C GLN A 79 7.48 -13.53 5.98
N PRO A 80 7.93 -14.28 7.00
CA PRO A 80 8.48 -13.68 8.21
C PRO A 80 9.74 -12.89 7.89
N LEU A 81 9.94 -11.78 8.61
CA LEU A 81 11.23 -11.08 8.63
C LEU A 81 12.31 -11.93 9.34
N PRO A 82 13.62 -11.74 9.03
CA PRO A 82 14.18 -10.77 8.08
C PRO A 82 13.96 -11.15 6.61
N ILE A 83 14.13 -10.18 5.71
CA ILE A 83 14.05 -10.40 4.25
C ILE A 83 15.15 -11.39 3.82
N THR A 84 14.77 -12.46 3.12
CA THR A 84 15.70 -13.52 2.69
C THR A 84 16.10 -13.43 1.21
N GLU A 85 15.74 -12.34 0.55
CA GLU A 85 16.08 -12.04 -0.83
C GLU A 85 17.59 -11.77 -1.01
N GLU A 86 18.04 -11.62 -2.27
CA GLU A 86 19.43 -11.27 -2.57
C GLU A 86 19.85 -9.96 -1.87
N PRO A 87 21.09 -9.84 -1.36
CA PRO A 87 21.52 -8.67 -0.59
C PRO A 87 21.28 -7.32 -1.28
N ASN A 88 21.51 -7.24 -2.60
CA ASN A 88 21.28 -6.02 -3.37
C ASN A 88 19.79 -5.62 -3.40
N LEU A 89 18.89 -6.63 -3.42
CA LEU A 89 17.45 -6.43 -3.41
C LEU A 89 16.99 -6.03 -2.01
N VAL A 90 17.52 -6.65 -0.96
CA VAL A 90 17.29 -6.23 0.43
C VAL A 90 17.64 -4.76 0.61
N ASP A 91 18.85 -4.36 0.21
CA ASP A 91 19.30 -2.96 0.28
C ASP A 91 18.39 -1.99 -0.50
N TYR A 92 17.82 -2.43 -1.62
CA TYR A 92 16.84 -1.66 -2.38
C TYR A 92 15.52 -1.50 -1.62
N LEU A 93 14.95 -2.61 -1.12
CA LEU A 93 13.66 -2.64 -0.43
C LEU A 93 13.69 -1.88 0.91
N GLU A 94 14.80 -1.98 1.66
CA GLU A 94 14.99 -1.22 2.90
C GLU A 94 15.14 0.28 2.64
N ARG A 95 15.81 0.68 1.55
CA ARG A 95 15.88 2.08 1.13
C ARG A 95 14.53 2.61 0.68
N LEU A 96 13.77 1.81 -0.07
CA LEU A 96 12.44 2.16 -0.56
C LEU A 96 11.45 2.37 0.59
N SER A 97 11.38 1.43 1.53
CA SER A 97 10.48 1.52 2.70
C SER A 97 10.95 2.50 3.78
N GLY A 98 12.26 2.72 3.86
CA GLY A 98 12.91 3.40 4.98
C GLY A 98 12.92 2.58 6.27
N ILE A 99 12.59 1.28 6.22
CA ILE A 99 12.65 0.34 7.34
C ILE A 99 13.91 -0.50 7.15
N LYS A 100 14.88 -0.38 8.06
CA LYS A 100 16.21 -1.02 7.93
C LYS A 100 16.42 -2.08 9.00
N GLY A 101 16.94 -3.24 8.60
CA GLY A 101 17.32 -4.32 9.51
C GLY A 101 16.16 -4.86 10.34
N ALA A 102 14.94 -4.83 9.81
CA ALA A 102 13.78 -5.32 10.56
C ALA A 102 13.85 -6.84 10.73
N THR A 103 13.73 -7.29 11.97
CA THR A 103 13.85 -8.71 12.35
C THR A 103 12.54 -9.33 12.82
N ASN A 104 11.49 -8.52 13.03
CA ASN A 104 10.23 -8.96 13.61
C ASN A 104 9.05 -8.42 12.82
N GLY A 105 8.16 -9.29 12.39
CA GLY A 105 7.02 -8.96 11.53
C GLY A 105 7.07 -9.75 10.22
N VAL A 106 6.58 -9.15 9.14
CA VAL A 106 6.41 -9.83 7.86
C VAL A 106 6.77 -8.93 6.69
N TYR A 107 7.17 -9.54 5.59
CA TYR A 107 7.34 -8.86 4.31
C TYR A 107 6.70 -9.67 3.19
N TYR A 108 6.30 -9.00 2.13
CA TYR A 108 5.84 -9.61 0.89
C TYR A 108 6.57 -8.92 -0.24
N PHE A 109 7.19 -9.69 -1.12
CA PHE A 109 7.75 -9.16 -2.35
C PHE A 109 7.31 -10.05 -3.51
N LYS A 110 6.72 -9.44 -4.52
CA LYS A 110 6.38 -10.10 -5.77
C LYS A 110 6.78 -9.21 -6.94
N PRO A 111 7.80 -9.59 -7.72
CA PRO A 111 8.06 -8.94 -8.99
C PRO A 111 6.87 -9.21 -9.94
N GLU A 112 6.48 -8.19 -10.69
CA GLU A 112 5.50 -8.29 -11.77
C GLU A 112 6.24 -8.11 -13.10
N GLY A 113 5.78 -8.78 -14.16
CA GLY A 113 6.37 -8.63 -15.50
C GLY A 113 7.82 -9.12 -15.64
N SER A 114 8.44 -8.74 -16.75
CA SER A 114 9.85 -9.07 -17.07
C SER A 114 10.82 -7.97 -16.64
N GLN A 115 10.34 -6.79 -16.25
CA GLN A 115 11.15 -5.62 -15.91
C GLN A 115 11.40 -5.45 -14.40
N ALA A 116 11.45 -6.55 -13.66
CA ALA A 116 11.84 -6.50 -12.25
C ALA A 116 13.20 -5.77 -12.07
N PRO A 117 13.35 -4.87 -11.08
CA PRO A 117 12.42 -4.57 -9.99
C PRO A 117 11.50 -3.37 -10.25
N LEU A 118 11.34 -2.86 -11.47
CA LEU A 118 10.53 -1.66 -11.74
C LEU A 118 9.03 -1.93 -11.55
N GLU A 119 8.57 -3.11 -11.97
CA GLU A 119 7.21 -3.59 -11.77
C GLU A 119 7.18 -4.57 -10.58
N HIS A 120 6.51 -4.19 -9.50
CA HIS A 120 6.44 -5.06 -8.31
C HIS A 120 5.32 -4.67 -7.36
N THR A 121 4.95 -5.62 -6.52
CA THR A 121 4.23 -5.38 -5.26
C THR A 121 5.18 -5.69 -4.09
N PHE A 122 5.33 -4.72 -3.19
CA PHE A 122 6.10 -4.86 -1.97
C PHE A 122 5.27 -4.41 -0.76
N LEU A 123 5.32 -5.20 0.30
CA LEU A 123 4.82 -4.83 1.61
C LEU A 123 5.84 -5.23 2.67
N ILE A 124 6.03 -4.39 3.67
CA ILE A 124 6.76 -4.74 4.88
C ILE A 124 6.00 -4.18 6.08
N TYR A 125 5.83 -5.02 7.09
CA TYR A 125 5.36 -4.62 8.40
C TYR A 125 6.41 -5.00 9.42
N ASP A 126 6.98 -4.00 10.07
CA ASP A 126 7.87 -4.18 11.21
C ASP A 126 7.07 -4.04 12.51
N LYS A 127 7.03 -5.12 13.30
CA LYS A 127 6.26 -5.18 14.55
C LYS A 127 6.88 -4.30 15.64
N ASP A 128 8.20 -4.09 15.60
CA ASP A 128 8.91 -3.36 16.65
C ASP A 128 8.68 -1.85 16.52
N SER A 129 8.76 -1.30 15.29
CA SER A 129 8.42 0.11 15.02
C SER A 129 6.93 0.36 14.74
N GLN A 130 6.13 -0.70 14.63
CA GLN A 130 4.71 -0.66 14.25
C GLN A 130 4.50 0.05 12.90
N THR A 131 5.47 -0.08 12.00
CA THR A 131 5.44 0.61 10.70
C THR A 131 5.03 -0.37 9.62
N LEU A 132 3.98 -0.03 8.87
CA LEU A 132 3.60 -0.69 7.64
C LEU A 132 3.97 0.20 6.45
N PHE A 133 4.70 -0.39 5.51
CA PHE A 133 4.98 0.20 4.22
C PHE A 133 4.43 -0.72 3.12
N TYR A 134 3.71 -0.14 2.17
CA TYR A 134 3.20 -0.82 0.99
C TYR A 134 3.55 -0.01 -0.24
N HIS A 135 4.05 -0.69 -1.27
CA HIS A 135 4.38 -0.11 -2.56
C HIS A 135 3.90 -1.04 -3.68
N LEU A 136 3.21 -0.45 -4.65
CA LEU A 136 2.84 -1.09 -5.91
C LEU A 136 3.34 -0.21 -7.03
N SER A 137 4.08 -0.78 -7.97
CA SER A 137 4.52 -0.13 -9.19
C SER A 137 4.17 -1.01 -10.39
N LEU A 138 3.50 -0.42 -11.37
CA LEU A 138 3.15 -1.01 -12.66
C LEU A 138 3.57 -0.03 -13.75
N MET A 139 4.43 -0.46 -14.69
CA MET A 139 5.05 0.36 -15.73
C MET A 139 5.12 -0.39 -17.06
#